data_AF-A0A1H9H1D5-F1
#
_entry.id   AF-A0A1H9H1D5-F1
#
_cell.length_a   1.000
_cell.length_b   1.000
_cell.length_c   1.000
_cell.angle_alpha   90.00
_cell.angle_beta   90.00
_cell.angle_gamma   90.00
#
_symmetry.space_group_name_H-M   'P 1'
#
loop_
_entity.id
_entity.type
_entity.pdbx_description
1 polymer ?
#
loop_
_entity_poly.entity_id
_entity_poly.type
_entity_poly.pdbx_seq_one_letter_code
_entity_poly.pdbx_strand_id
1 'polypeptide(L)'
;MKPIQLIAFIFTLSLFSINVIAQNNQLDKAISHADEAFKARDSKELAVYAEIAQPFALAAQKEMHFSHEGRNHIEAGIVSLGQAVEKGKLGATDSARPAAGEALRHFKEAKE
;
A
#
# COMPACT_ATOMS: atom_id res chain seq x y z
N MET A 1 -0.81 21.20 54.75
CA MET A 1 -0.79 20.16 53.69
C MET A 1 -0.11 20.77 52.48
N LYS A 2 1.02 20.20 52.06
CA LYS A 2 2.05 20.90 51.26
C LYS A 2 1.68 20.86 49.75
N PRO A 3 1.76 21.99 49.01
CA PRO A 3 1.38 22.08 47.60
C PRO A 3 2.20 21.17 46.67
N ILE A 4 3.32 20.65 47.18
CA ILE A 4 4.24 19.73 46.51
C ILE A 4 3.55 18.40 46.16
N GLN A 5 2.55 17.96 46.95
CA GLN A 5 1.84 16.71 46.68
C GLN A 5 0.84 16.81 45.51
N LEU A 6 0.35 18.01 45.20
CA LEU A 6 -0.59 18.20 44.08
C LEU A 6 0.13 18.17 42.72
N ILE A 7 1.37 18.68 42.67
CA ILE A 7 2.20 18.74 41.46
C ILE A 7 2.67 17.35 41.03
N ALA A 8 2.93 16.45 42.00
CA ALA A 8 3.33 15.07 41.73
C ALA A 8 2.22 14.25 41.05
N PHE A 9 0.95 14.57 41.31
CA PHE A 9 -0.20 13.83 40.74
C PHE A 9 -0.49 14.23 39.28
N ILE A 10 -0.14 15.46 38.88
CA ILE A 10 -0.33 15.95 37.52
C ILE A 10 0.72 15.36 36.56
N PHE A 11 1.93 15.09 37.05
CA PHE A 11 3.00 14.52 36.22
C PHE A 11 2.78 13.06 35.80
N THR A 12 1.97 12.30 36.54
CA THR A 12 1.69 10.89 36.22
C THR A 12 0.63 10.70 35.13
N LEU A 13 -0.13 11.75 34.77
CA LEU A 13 -1.17 11.70 33.73
C LEU A 13 -0.67 12.03 32.31
N SER A 14 0.61 12.38 32.13
CA SER A 14 1.14 12.87 30.85
C SER A 14 1.70 11.77 29.92
N LEU A 15 1.60 10.48 30.27
CA LEU A 15 2.27 9.41 29.52
C LEU A 15 1.38 8.59 28.57
N PHE A 16 0.10 8.92 28.43
CA PHE A 16 -0.76 8.33 27.40
C PHE A 16 -0.88 9.25 26.18
N SER A 17 0.25 9.71 25.66
CA SER A 17 0.28 10.24 24.29
C SER A 17 0.16 9.05 23.35
N ILE A 18 -1.04 8.90 22.80
CA ILE A 18 -1.43 7.87 21.84
C ILE A 18 -0.47 7.98 20.65
N ASN A 19 0.48 7.06 20.54
CA ASN A 19 1.23 6.88 19.31
C ASN A 19 0.28 6.22 18.28
N VAL A 20 -0.65 7.00 17.73
CA VAL A 20 -1.18 6.71 16.40
C VAL A 20 0.00 6.94 15.46
N ILE A 21 0.86 5.93 15.34
CA ILE A 21 1.68 5.78 14.16
C ILE A 21 0.66 5.53 13.08
N ALA A 22 0.24 6.59 12.38
CA ALA A 22 -0.33 6.46 11.06
C ALA A 22 0.80 5.88 10.20
N GLN A 23 0.97 4.56 10.31
CA GLN A 23 1.88 3.77 9.52
C GLN A 23 1.29 3.88 8.12
N ASN A 24 1.78 4.85 7.35
CA ASN A 24 1.50 4.98 5.93
C ASN A 24 2.05 3.71 5.27
N ASN A 25 1.26 2.64 5.33
CA ASN A 25 1.60 1.31 4.87
C ASN A 25 1.78 1.40 3.36
N GLN A 26 3.00 1.14 2.89
CA GLN A 26 3.33 1.22 1.48
C GLN A 26 2.48 0.25 0.67
N LEU A 27 2.14 -0.91 1.25
CA LEU A 27 1.24 -1.88 0.64
C LEU A 27 -0.18 -1.32 0.49
N ASP A 28 -0.70 -0.59 1.47
CA ASP A 28 -2.04 0.03 1.37
C ASP A 28 -2.10 1.09 0.26
N LYS A 29 -1.02 1.86 0.08
CA LYS A 29 -0.92 2.80 -1.05
C LYS A 29 -0.84 2.08 -2.39
N ALA A 30 -0.07 0.98 -2.48
CA ALA A 30 -0.02 0.14 -3.66
C ALA A 30 -1.38 -0.46 -4.00
N ILE A 31 -2.11 -0.98 -3.00
CA ILE A 31 -3.48 -1.51 -3.14
C ILE A 31 -4.41 -0.43 -3.66
N SER A 32 -4.39 0.77 -3.08
CA SER A 32 -5.26 1.87 -3.49
C SER A 32 -5.04 2.24 -4.94
N HIS A 33 -3.78 2.42 -5.37
CA HIS A 33 -3.49 2.77 -6.76
C HIS A 33 -3.73 1.62 -7.74
N ALA A 34 -3.53 0.36 -7.32
CA ALA A 34 -3.88 -0.80 -8.14
C ALA A 34 -5.40 -0.93 -8.34
N ASP A 35 -6.21 -0.58 -7.32
CA ASP A 35 -7.67 -0.54 -7.41
C ASP A 35 -8.14 0.58 -8.36
N GLU A 36 -7.54 1.77 -8.29
CA GLU A 36 -7.80 2.84 -9.26
C GLU A 36 -7.39 2.43 -10.68
N ALA A 37 -6.24 1.74 -10.86
CA ALA A 37 -5.84 1.22 -12.16
C ALA A 37 -6.85 0.21 -12.71
N PHE A 38 -7.39 -0.68 -11.87
CA PHE A 38 -8.40 -1.65 -12.27
C PHE A 38 -9.73 -0.98 -12.67
N LYS A 39 -10.11 0.10 -11.98
CA LYS A 39 -11.34 0.87 -12.20
C LYS A 39 -11.23 1.95 -13.28
N ALA A 40 -10.03 2.25 -13.75
CA ALA A 40 -9.75 3.28 -14.73
C ALA A 40 -10.60 3.12 -16.00
N ARG A 41 -10.97 4.27 -16.57
CA ARG A 41 -11.88 4.33 -17.72
C ARG A 41 -11.22 3.90 -19.02
N ASP A 42 -9.94 4.20 -19.17
CA ASP A 42 -9.17 3.90 -20.36
C ASP A 42 -7.76 3.40 -20.04
N SER A 43 -7.07 2.87 -21.05
CA SER A 43 -5.75 2.28 -20.94
C SER A 43 -4.67 3.27 -20.46
N LYS A 44 -4.82 4.57 -20.74
CA LYS A 44 -3.85 5.59 -20.36
C LYS A 44 -3.96 5.88 -18.87
N GLU A 45 -5.17 6.12 -18.38
CA GLU A 45 -5.44 6.31 -16.96
C GLU A 45 -5.04 5.06 -16.15
N LEU A 46 -5.35 3.87 -16.66
CA LEU A 46 -4.92 2.60 -16.06
C LEU A 46 -3.40 2.52 -15.92
N ALA A 47 -2.66 2.80 -17.01
CA ALA A 47 -1.20 2.76 -16.99
C ALA A 47 -0.62 3.75 -15.98
N VAL A 48 -1.18 4.96 -15.88
CA VAL A 48 -0.74 5.99 -14.93
C VAL A 48 -0.92 5.48 -13.49
N TYR A 49 -2.10 4.98 -13.13
CA TYR A 49 -2.31 4.47 -11.77
C TYR A 49 -1.45 3.25 -11.45
N ALA A 50 -1.24 2.36 -12.43
CA ALA A 50 -0.34 1.21 -12.28
C ALA A 50 1.12 1.64 -12.07
N GLU A 51 1.60 2.66 -12.80
CA GLU A 51 2.94 3.23 -12.60
C GLU A 51 3.09 3.87 -11.21
N ILE A 52 2.06 4.57 -10.73
CA ILE A 52 2.07 5.17 -9.40
C ILE A 52 2.11 4.09 -8.30
N ALA A 53 1.46 2.94 -8.51
CA ALA A 53 1.45 1.85 -7.53
C ALA A 53 2.82 1.16 -7.36
N GLN A 54 3.63 1.07 -8.43
CA GLN A 54 4.91 0.35 -8.42
C GLN A 54 5.91 0.79 -7.35
N PRO A 55 6.25 2.08 -7.17
CA PRO A 55 7.22 2.50 -6.15
C PRO A 55 6.74 2.19 -4.73
N PHE A 56 5.43 2.23 -4.48
CA PHE A 56 4.85 1.84 -3.19
C PHE A 56 4.96 0.32 -2.97
N ALA A 57 4.65 -0.49 -3.99
CA ALA A 57 4.80 -1.95 -3.89
C ALA A 57 6.27 -2.37 -3.69
N LEU A 58 7.21 -1.72 -4.39
CA LEU A 58 8.66 -1.94 -4.23
C LEU A 58 9.17 -1.51 -2.84
N ALA A 59 8.58 -0.46 -2.26
CA ALA A 59 8.89 -0.06 -0.89
C ALA A 59 8.34 -1.09 0.12
N ALA A 60 7.11 -1.55 -0.06
CA ALA A 60 6.48 -2.59 0.76
C ALA A 60 7.29 -3.90 0.76
N GLN A 61 7.79 -4.34 -0.41
CA GLN A 61 8.58 -5.55 -0.55
C GLN A 61 9.85 -5.56 0.34
N LYS A 62 10.40 -4.38 0.64
CA LYS A 62 11.61 -4.21 1.46
C LYS A 62 11.31 -4.19 2.96
N GLU A 63 10.04 -4.13 3.35
CA GLU A 63 9.65 -4.10 4.76
C GLU A 63 9.79 -5.51 5.37
N MET A 64 10.48 -5.61 6.51
CA MET A 64 10.85 -6.90 7.11
C MET A 64 9.70 -7.65 7.79
N HIS A 65 8.51 -7.05 7.89
CA HIS A 65 7.39 -7.61 8.63
C HIS A 65 6.53 -8.59 7.81
N PHE A 66 6.70 -8.64 6.49
CA PHE A 66 5.99 -9.61 5.65
C PHE A 66 6.58 -11.02 5.79
N SER A 67 5.71 -12.02 5.74
CA SER A 67 6.12 -13.43 5.63
C SER A 67 6.81 -13.68 4.28
N HIS A 68 7.42 -14.85 4.11
CA HIS A 68 7.99 -15.23 2.80
C HIS A 68 6.92 -15.26 1.71
N GLU A 69 5.75 -15.83 2.01
CA GLU A 69 4.60 -15.87 1.11
C GLU A 69 4.05 -14.48 0.80
N GLY A 70 3.93 -13.60 1.81
CA GLY A 70 3.52 -12.21 1.61
C GLY A 70 4.47 -11.45 0.68
N ARG A 71 5.79 -11.66 0.81
CA ARG A 71 6.77 -11.09 -0.13
C ARG A 71 6.62 -11.65 -1.55
N ASN A 72 6.33 -12.95 -1.70
CA ASN A 72 6.10 -13.56 -3.01
C ASN A 72 4.85 -12.98 -3.68
N HIS A 73 3.79 -12.75 -2.91
CA HIS A 73 2.59 -12.05 -3.39
C HIS A 73 2.90 -10.60 -3.80
N ILE A 74 3.67 -9.85 -3.00
CA ILE A 74 4.08 -8.50 -3.40
C ILE A 74 4.88 -8.52 -4.71
N GLU A 75 5.82 -9.44 -4.86
CA GLU A 75 6.61 -9.60 -6.09
C GLU A 75 5.74 -9.92 -7.31
N ALA A 76 4.84 -10.88 -7.19
CA ALA A 76 3.89 -11.24 -8.24
C ALA A 76 2.98 -10.05 -8.60
N GLY A 77 2.55 -9.27 -7.60
CA GLY A 77 1.80 -8.04 -7.81
C GLY A 77 2.58 -6.98 -8.58
N ILE A 78 3.87 -6.77 -8.27
CA ILE A 78 4.75 -5.84 -9.00
C ILE A 78 4.88 -6.25 -10.47
N VAL A 79 5.04 -7.56 -10.74
CA VAL A 79 5.13 -8.09 -12.11
C VAL A 79 3.83 -7.81 -12.88
N SER A 80 2.68 -8.10 -12.26
CA SER A 80 1.36 -7.84 -12.83
C SER A 80 1.11 -6.34 -13.09
N LEU A 81 1.55 -5.45 -12.20
CA LEU A 81 1.55 -4.00 -12.46
C LEU A 81 2.40 -3.65 -13.69
N GLY A 82 3.59 -4.23 -13.83
CA GLY A 82 4.44 -4.01 -15.01
C GLY A 82 3.73 -4.39 -16.31
N GLN A 83 3.04 -5.53 -16.33
CA GLN A 83 2.22 -5.94 -17.48
C GLN A 83 1.04 -4.98 -17.73
N ALA A 84 0.40 -4.50 -16.67
CA ALA A 84 -0.69 -3.53 -16.78
C ALA A 84 -0.19 -2.21 -17.40
N VAL A 85 0.99 -1.72 -16.99
CA VAL A 85 1.64 -0.53 -17.56
C VAL A 85 2.00 -0.75 -19.03
N GLU A 86 2.65 -1.87 -19.37
CA GLU A 86 3.06 -2.19 -20.74
C GLU A 86 1.84 -2.21 -21.68
N LYS A 87 0.82 -2.99 -21.33
CA LYS A 87 -0.40 -3.12 -22.14
C LYS A 87 -1.21 -1.82 -22.18
N GLY A 88 -1.28 -1.10 -21.06
CA GLY A 88 -1.96 0.19 -20.98
C GLY A 88 -1.33 1.25 -21.89
N LYS A 89 0.00 1.32 -21.95
CA LYS A 89 0.74 2.19 -22.88
C LYS A 89 0.52 1.83 -24.35
N LEU A 90 0.23 0.57 -24.65
CA LEU A 90 -0.11 0.10 -26.00
C LEU A 90 -1.58 0.36 -26.39
N GLY A 91 -2.39 0.97 -25.52
CA GLY A 91 -3.81 1.19 -25.78
C GLY A 91 -4.69 -0.05 -25.54
N ALA A 92 -4.12 -1.13 -25.00
CA ALA A 92 -4.79 -2.42 -24.89
C ALA A 92 -5.54 -2.56 -23.55
N THR A 93 -6.58 -1.74 -23.36
CA THR A 93 -7.36 -1.68 -22.10
C THR A 93 -7.83 -3.06 -21.62
N ASP A 94 -8.38 -3.88 -22.52
CA ASP A 94 -8.99 -5.16 -22.17
C ASP A 94 -7.98 -6.21 -21.69
N SER A 95 -6.71 -6.10 -22.10
CA SER A 95 -5.64 -6.99 -21.63
C SER A 95 -4.86 -6.40 -20.46
N ALA A 96 -4.87 -5.07 -20.30
CA ALA A 96 -4.25 -4.35 -19.19
C ALA A 96 -5.05 -4.46 -17.89
N ARG A 97 -6.40 -4.36 -17.96
CA ARG A 97 -7.28 -4.41 -16.78
C ARG A 97 -7.17 -5.73 -16.00
N PRO A 98 -7.14 -6.92 -16.62
CA PRO A 98 -6.91 -8.16 -15.89
C PRO A 98 -5.57 -8.18 -15.15
N ALA A 99 -4.51 -7.61 -15.74
CA ALA A 99 -3.21 -7.54 -15.08
C ALA A 99 -3.22 -6.59 -13.86
N ALA A 100 -3.92 -5.45 -13.95
CA ALA A 100 -4.14 -4.57 -12.80
C ALA A 100 -4.97 -5.26 -11.69
N GLY A 101 -6.00 -6.01 -12.07
CA GLY A 101 -6.81 -6.80 -11.14
C GLY A 101 -6.01 -7.90 -10.44
N GLU A 102 -5.11 -8.57 -11.15
CA GLU A 102 -4.23 -9.59 -10.59
C GLU A 102 -3.21 -9.00 -9.61
N ALA A 103 -2.67 -7.82 -9.92
CA ALA A 103 -1.84 -7.09 -8.97
C ALA A 103 -2.60 -6.75 -7.69
N LEU A 104 -3.82 -6.24 -7.82
CA LEU A 104 -4.68 -5.92 -6.68
C LEU A 104 -4.98 -7.15 -5.81
N ARG A 105 -5.26 -8.31 -6.43
CA ARG A 105 -5.49 -9.57 -5.73
C ARG A 105 -4.28 -9.96 -4.90
N HIS A 106 -3.10 -10.01 -5.51
CA HIS A 106 -1.88 -10.37 -4.81
C HIS A 106 -1.51 -9.40 -3.68
N PHE A 107 -1.68 -8.09 -3.86
CA PHE A 107 -1.41 -7.16 -2.76
C PHE A 107 -2.36 -7.33 -1.57
N LYS A 108 -3.62 -7.73 -1.82
CA LYS A 108 -4.55 -8.07 -0.73
C LYS A 108 -4.15 -9.36 -0.03
N GLU A 109 -3.76 -10.39 -0.77
CA GLU A 109 -3.25 -11.65 -0.21
C GLU A 109 -1.98 -11.43 0.64
N ALA A 110 -1.08 -10.55 0.20
CA ALA A 110 0.11 -10.21 0.96
C ALA A 110 -0.16 -9.53 2.31
N LYS A 111 -1.38 -8.99 2.51
CA LYS A 111 -1.81 -8.29 3.71
C LYS A 111 -2.50 -9.21 4.72
N GLU A 112 -2.95 -10.40 4.31
CA GLU A 112 -3.56 -11.42 5.19
C GLU A 112 -2.49 -12.20 5.97
#